data_AF-A0A7K3ZTD4-F1
#
_entry.id   AF-A0A7K3ZTD4-F1
#
_cell.length_a   1.000
_cell.length_b   1.000
_cell.length_c   1.000
_cell.angle_alpha   90.00
_cell.angle_beta   90.00
_cell.angle_gamma   90.00
#
_symmetry.space_group_name_H-M   'P 1'
#
loop_
_entity.id
_entity.type
_entity.pdbx_description
1 polymer ?
#
loop_
_entity_poly.entity_id
_entity_poly.type
_entity_poly.pdbx_seq_one_letter_code
_entity_poly.pdbx_strand_id
1 'polypeptide(L)' 'MVAEAVENSQSVQQRTKQFNITDLTAKQKRRLFVFCFSEGGLAGFDKKRVGDQTYYVFIYKN' A
#
# COMPACT_ATOMS: atom_id res chain seq x y z
N MET A 1 -18.24 -5.53 22.13
CA MET A 1 -18.10 -5.35 20.67
C MET A 1 -17.54 -3.95 20.47
N VAL A 2 -16.23 -3.83 20.28
CA VAL A 2 -15.57 -2.52 20.21
C VAL A 2 -15.79 -1.97 18.80
N ALA A 3 -16.57 -0.89 18.73
CA ALA A 3 -16.79 -0.12 17.52
C ALA A 3 -15.52 0.69 17.22
N GLU A 4 -14.86 0.39 16.11
CA GLU A 4 -13.80 1.25 15.59
C GLU A 4 -14.43 2.38 14.78
N ALA A 5 -14.22 3.58 15.30
CA ALA A 5 -14.74 4.84 14.83
C ALA A 5 -14.01 5.33 13.56
N VAL A 6 -14.82 5.88 12.64
CA VAL A 6 -14.62 7.20 11.99
C VAL A 6 -13.48 7.33 10.97
N GLU A 7 -13.83 7.54 9.70
CA GLU A 7 -13.67 8.84 9.03
C GLU A 7 -14.47 8.86 7.72
N ASN A 8 -15.54 9.66 7.71
CA ASN A 8 -16.28 10.05 6.53
C ASN A 8 -15.74 11.40 6.07
N SER A 9 -14.84 11.39 5.08
CA SER A 9 -14.31 12.60 4.45
C SER A 9 -14.43 12.44 2.95
N GLN A 10 -15.25 13.30 2.32
CA GLN A 10 -15.34 13.42 0.87
C GLN A 10 -13.94 13.76 0.32
N SER A 11 -13.28 12.81 -0.34
CA SER A 11 -11.94 13.01 -0.88
C SER A 11 -11.80 12.27 -2.19
N VAL A 12 -11.23 12.93 -3.20
CA VAL A 12 -10.67 12.36 -4.44
C VAL A 12 -10.35 10.88 -4.24
N GLN A 13 -10.96 9.97 -5.02
CA GLN A 13 -10.95 8.51 -4.76
C GLN A 13 -9.51 7.96 -4.70
N GLN A 14 -8.87 8.08 -3.54
CA GLN A 14 -7.50 7.71 -3.33
C GLN A 14 -7.45 6.21 -3.11
N ARG A 15 -7.08 5.46 -4.14
CA ARG A 15 -6.97 4.00 -4.07
C ARG A 15 -5.65 3.65 -3.42
N THR A 16 -5.67 2.81 -2.40
CA THR A 16 -4.44 2.33 -1.74
C THR A 16 -4.31 0.83 -1.92
N LYS A 17 -3.15 0.36 -2.36
CA LYS A 17 -2.80 -1.06 -2.48
C LYS A 17 -1.73 -1.42 -1.47
N GLN A 18 -2.00 -2.41 -0.62
CA GLN A 18 -1.08 -2.89 0.39
C GLN A 18 -0.66 -4.33 0.11
N PHE A 19 0.64 -4.61 0.20
CA PHE A 19 1.21 -5.94 -0.01
C PHE A 19 2.11 -6.32 1.15
N ASN A 20 1.91 -7.50 1.72
CA ASN A 20 2.86 -8.07 2.68
C ASN A 20 4.10 -8.56 1.92
N ILE A 21 5.26 -8.02 2.28
CA ILE A 21 6.55 -8.31 1.65
C ILE A 21 7.54 -9.02 2.58
N THR A 22 7.09 -9.48 3.73
CA THR A 22 7.95 -10.06 4.80
C THR A 22 8.82 -11.19 4.26
N ASP A 23 8.19 -12.20 3.67
CA ASP A 23 8.86 -13.39 3.15
C ASP A 23 9.19 -13.31 1.66
N LEU A 24 9.03 -12.13 1.05
CA LEU A 24 9.39 -11.94 -0.35
C LEU A 24 10.91 -11.81 -0.51
N THR A 25 11.45 -12.54 -1.48
CA THR A 25 12.83 -12.36 -1.94
C THR A 25 13.01 -10.98 -2.58
N ALA A 26 14.26 -10.50 -2.65
CA ALA A 26 14.57 -9.20 -3.27
C ALA A 26 14.05 -9.10 -4.72
N LYS A 27 14.10 -10.20 -5.49
CA LYS A 27 13.60 -10.28 -6.86
C LYS A 27 12.07 -10.12 -6.92
N GLN A 28 11.34 -10.74 -6.00
CA GLN A 28 9.88 -10.60 -5.92
C GLN A 28 9.47 -9.20 -5.47
N LYS A 29 10.14 -8.62 -4.48
CA LYS A 29 9.93 -7.23 -4.05
C LYS A 29 10.10 -6.26 -5.21
N ARG A 30 11.17 -6.42 -6.00
CA ARG A 30 11.43 -5.59 -7.19
C ARG A 30 10.33 -5.75 -8.25
N ARG A 31 9.89 -6.97 -8.53
CA ARG A 31 8.79 -7.21 -9.48
C ARG A 31 7.48 -6.56 -9.02
N LEU A 32 7.14 -6.71 -7.75
CA LEU A 32 5.94 -6.12 -7.15
C LEU A 32 6.00 -4.59 -7.22
N PHE A 33 7.15 -4.00 -6.86
CA PHE A 33 7.35 -2.57 -6.96
C PHE A 33 7.21 -2.06 -8.40
N VAL A 34 7.86 -2.69 -9.37
CA VAL A 34 7.76 -2.29 -10.79
C VAL A 34 6.33 -2.43 -11.30
N PHE A 35 5.63 -3.52 -10.95
CA PHE A 35 4.24 -3.73 -11.34
C PHE A 35 3.33 -2.59 -10.83
N CYS A 36 3.41 -2.27 -9.53
CA CYS A 36 2.63 -1.20 -8.92
C CYS A 36 3.06 0.20 -9.38
N PHE A 37 4.34 0.41 -9.68
CA PHE A 37 4.87 1.68 -10.16
C PHE A 37 4.47 1.97 -11.61
N SER A 38 4.31 0.93 -12.43
CA SER A 38 3.82 1.06 -13.81
C SER A 38 2.32 1.32 -13.90
N GLU A 39 1.58 1.23 -12.79
CA GLU A 39 0.18 1.64 -12.77
C GLU A 39 0.07 3.17 -12.77
N GLY A 40 -0.66 3.71 -13.74
CA GLY A 40 -0.93 5.14 -13.83
C GLY A 40 -1.67 5.66 -12.60
N GLY A 41 -1.35 6.89 -12.20
CA GLY A 41 -1.97 7.53 -11.04
C GLY A 41 -1.27 7.24 -9.71
N LEU A 42 -0.07 6.63 -9.69
CA LEU A 42 0.70 6.49 -8.46
C LEU A 42 1.04 7.87 -7.88
N ALA A 43 0.51 8.15 -6.71
CA ALA A 43 0.68 9.39 -5.97
C ALA A 43 1.68 9.25 -4.82
N GLY A 44 1.92 8.04 -4.32
CA GLY A 44 2.84 7.82 -3.22
C GLY A 44 3.17 6.37 -2.98
N PHE A 45 4.29 6.15 -2.31
CA PHE A 45 4.73 4.84 -1.86
C PHE A 45 5.21 4.96 -0.41
N ASP A 46 4.77 4.03 0.43
CA ASP A 46 5.16 3.92 1.82
C ASP A 46 5.54 2.48 2.17
N LYS A 47 6.43 2.33 3.14
CA LYS A 47 6.87 1.04 3.66
C LYS A 47 6.60 1.00 5.15
N LYS A 48 5.60 0.20 5.53
CA LYS A 48 5.19 0.03 6.93
C LYS A 48 5.75 -1.26 7.51
N ARG A 49 6.12 -1.24 8.78
CA ARG A 49 6.47 -2.45 9.54
C ARG A 49 5.52 -2.56 10.73
N VAL A 50 4.88 -3.70 10.87
CA VAL A 50 3.95 -4.02 11.97
C VAL A 50 4.42 -5.33 12.59
N GLY A 51 5.06 -5.22 13.76
CA GLY A 51 5.79 -6.34 14.36
C GLY A 51 6.88 -6.88 13.44
N ASP A 52 6.80 -8.18 13.13
CA ASP A 52 7.72 -8.85 12.21
C ASP A 52 7.32 -8.74 10.75
N GLN A 53 6.13 -8.20 10.47
CA GLN A 53 5.63 -8.09 9.12
C GLN A 53 6.00 -6.75 8.48
N THR A 54 6.47 -6.79 7.23
CA THR A 54 6.75 -5.60 6.43
C THR A 54 5.76 -5.49 5.28
N TYR A 55 5.26 -4.30 5.03
CA TYR A 55 4.27 -3.99 4.00
C TYR A 55 4.75 -2.89 3.08
N TYR A 56 4.47 -3.06 1.80
CA TYR A 56 4.53 -2.00 0.81
C TYR A 56 3.14 -1.46 0.58
N VAL A 57 2.99 -0.13 0.65
CA VAL A 57 1.73 0.58 0.51
C VAL A 57 1.88 1.54 -0.66
N PHE A 58 1.10 1.34 -1.70
CA PHE A 58 1.07 2.20 -2.89
C PHE A 58 -0.22 3.00 -2.86
N ILE A 59 -0.09 4.32 -2.96
CA ILE A 59 -1.19 5.27 -2.92
C ILE A 59 -1.38 5.78 -4.33
N TYR A 60 -2.59 5.68 -4.86
CA TYR A 60 -2.97 6.14 -6.19
C TYR A 60 -3.98 7.28 -6.07
N LYS A 61 -3.76 8.36 -6.81
CA LYS A 61 -4.73 9.44 -6.98
C LYS A 61 -5.31 9.30 -8.39
N ASN A 62 -6.61 9.07 -8.45
CA ASN A 62 -7.39 9.03 -9.68
C ASN A 62 -8.34 10.21 -9.72
#